data_AF-A0A933M8T8-F1
#
_entry.id   AF-A0A933M8T8-F1
#
_cell.length_a   1.000
_cell.length_b   1.000
_cell.length_c   1.000
_cell.angle_alpha   90.00
_cell.angle_beta   90.00
_cell.angle_gamma   90.00
#
_symmetry.space_group_name_H-M   'P 1'
#
loop_
_entity.id
_entity.type
_entity.pdbx_description
1 polymer ?
#
loop_
_entity_poly.entity_id
_entity_poly.type
_entity_poly.pdbx_seq_one_letter_code
_entity_poly.pdbx_strand_id
1 'polypeptide(L)' 'MPEQFNFEKSFPAITEWVHSHGWIEIGQTDEEQSFIRAIDEGGLVWEGKSGYPSLDHALLAMEKALKKWGEENG' A
#
# COMPACT_ATOMS: atom_id res chain seq x y z
N MET A 1 -14.44 -19.52 -19.00
CA MET A 1 -14.46 -19.10 -17.58
C MET A 1 -14.19 -17.61 -17.55
N PRO A 2 -14.90 -16.81 -16.75
CA PRO A 2 -14.50 -15.41 -16.56
C PRO A 2 -13.11 -15.37 -15.93
N GLU A 3 -12.32 -14.37 -16.28
CA GLU A 3 -11.01 -14.15 -15.67
C GLU A 3 -11.15 -14.01 -14.15
N GLN A 4 -10.33 -14.75 -13.40
CA GLN A 4 -10.28 -14.64 -11.95
C GLN A 4 -9.42 -13.43 -11.59
N PHE A 5 -9.95 -12.53 -10.76
CA PHE A 5 -9.21 -11.39 -10.23
C PHE A 5 -7.92 -11.88 -9.56
N ASN A 6 -6.79 -11.27 -9.93
CA ASN A 6 -5.48 -11.57 -9.37
C ASN A 6 -4.91 -10.28 -8.77
N PHE A 7 -4.72 -10.29 -7.46
CA PHE A 7 -4.25 -9.13 -6.70
C PHE A 7 -2.85 -8.69 -7.14
N GLU A 8 -1.92 -9.63 -7.31
CA GLU A 8 -0.53 -9.35 -7.68
C GLU A 8 -0.43 -8.66 -9.05
N LYS A 9 -1.32 -9.01 -9.98
CA LYS A 9 -1.40 -8.32 -11.28
C LYS A 9 -1.96 -6.91 -11.18
N SER A 10 -2.88 -6.66 -10.24
CA SER A 10 -3.49 -5.34 -10.02
C SER A 10 -2.63 -4.42 -9.16
N PHE A 11 -1.81 -4.98 -8.27
CA PHE A 11 -1.02 -4.27 -7.28
C PHE A 11 0.42 -4.82 -7.19
N PRO A 12 1.20 -4.76 -8.28
CA PRO A 12 2.54 -5.32 -8.31
C PRO A 12 3.52 -4.63 -7.35
N ALA A 13 3.44 -3.31 -7.15
CA ALA A 13 4.35 -2.60 -6.25
C ALA A 13 4.04 -2.91 -4.78
N ILE A 14 2.77 -3.03 -4.39
CA ILE A 14 2.39 -3.53 -3.06
C ILE A 14 2.90 -4.96 -2.88
N THR A 15 2.75 -5.80 -3.90
CA THR A 15 3.19 -7.21 -3.85
C THR A 15 4.69 -7.29 -3.61
N GLU A 16 5.49 -6.55 -4.39
CA GLU A 16 6.94 -6.45 -4.17
C GLU A 16 7.26 -5.91 -2.78
N TRP A 17 6.62 -4.82 -2.37
CA TRP A 17 6.83 -4.21 -1.05
C TRP A 17 6.71 -5.19 0.09
N VAL A 18 5.60 -5.94 0.15
CA VAL A 18 5.36 -6.91 1.23
C VAL A 18 6.28 -8.12 1.19
N HIS A 19 6.91 -8.38 0.04
CA HIS A 19 7.84 -9.50 -0.14
C HIS A 19 9.29 -9.15 0.18
N SER A 20 9.74 -7.93 -0.13
CA SER A 20 11.16 -7.58 -0.13
C SER A 20 11.54 -6.34 0.69
N HIS A 21 10.59 -5.47 1.03
CA HIS A 21 10.92 -4.17 1.61
C HIS A 21 10.33 -3.96 3.01
N GLY A 22 9.07 -4.36 3.23
CA GLY A 22 8.39 -4.06 4.47
C GLY A 22 7.03 -4.70 4.61
N TRP A 23 6.14 -4.06 5.35
CA TRP A 23 4.75 -4.49 5.53
C TRP A 23 3.79 -3.32 5.33
N ILE A 24 2.51 -3.65 5.30
CA ILE A 24 1.41 -2.68 5.24
C ILE A 24 0.54 -2.80 6.47
N GLU A 25 0.05 -1.67 6.95
CA GLU A 25 -0.94 -1.59 8.01
C GLU A 25 -2.21 -0.97 7.43
N ILE A 26 -3.38 -1.56 7.75
CA ILE A 26 -4.68 -1.12 7.26
C ILE A 26 -5.65 -1.08 8.44
N GLY A 27 -6.30 0.06 8.65
CA GLY A 27 -7.23 0.28 9.75
C GLY A 27 -7.11 1.68 10.32
N GLN A 28 -8.05 2.06 11.17
CA GLN A 28 -7.98 3.29 11.95
C GLN A 28 -7.59 2.96 13.39
N THR A 29 -6.80 3.84 14.01
CA THR A 29 -6.63 3.89 15.47
C THR A 29 -7.11 5.24 15.96
N ASP A 30 -7.40 5.38 17.26
CA ASP A 30 -7.92 6.63 17.84
C ASP A 30 -6.92 7.80 17.76
N GLU A 31 -5.63 7.50 17.57
CA GLU A 31 -4.55 8.49 17.55
C GLU A 31 -4.04 8.82 16.14
N GLU A 32 -4.34 7.98 15.14
CA GLU A 32 -3.73 8.07 13.83
C GLU A 32 -4.64 8.67 12.75
N GLN A 33 -4.03 9.53 11.93
CA GLN A 33 -4.73 10.24 10.85
C GLN A 33 -4.67 9.50 9.51
N SER A 34 -4.08 8.31 9.42
CA SER A 34 -3.96 7.56 8.16
C SER A 34 -4.64 6.19 8.26
N PHE A 35 -5.42 5.82 7.23
CA PHE A 35 -6.15 4.55 7.16
C PHE A 35 -5.27 3.39 6.66
N ILE A 36 -4.20 3.71 5.94
CA ILE A 36 -3.33 2.74 5.30
C ILE A 36 -1.89 3.26 5.31
N ARG A 37 -0.92 2.41 5.65
CA ARG A 37 0.50 2.78 5.77
C ARG A 37 1.42 1.72 5.19
N ALA A 38 2.53 2.15 4.62
CA ALA A 38 3.65 1.32 4.20
C ALA A 38 4.84 1.61 5.12
N ILE A 39 5.37 0.56 5.75
CA ILE A 39 6.40 0.65 6.79
C ILE A 39 7.49 -0.37 6.45
N ASP A 40 8.75 0.01 6.61
CA ASP A 40 9.90 -0.89 6.54
C ASP A 40 10.64 -0.92 7.89
N GLU A 41 11.81 -1.57 7.93
CA GLU A 41 12.62 -1.64 9.15
C GLU A 41 13.11 -0.25 9.64
N GLY A 42 13.19 0.74 8.76
CA GLY A 42 13.53 2.13 9.07
C GLY A 42 12.35 2.97 9.56
N GLY A 43 11.12 2.43 9.49
CA GLY A 43 9.91 3.07 9.96
C GLY A 43 8.95 3.46 8.83
N LEU A 44 8.19 4.54 9.05
CA LEU A 44 7.14 4.95 8.12
C LEU A 44 7.73 5.47 6.81
N VAL A 45 7.46 4.76 5.71
CA VAL A 45 7.88 5.18 4.36
C VAL A 45 6.80 5.99 3.67
N TRP A 46 5.55 5.58 3.85
CA TRP A 46 4.42 6.31 3.29
C TRP A 46 3.14 6.08 4.10
N GLU A 47 2.31 7.12 4.19
CA GLU A 47 0.98 7.04 4.77
C GLU A 47 -0.10 7.61 3.84
N GLY A 48 -1.27 6.97 3.88
CA GLY A 48 -2.45 7.38 3.16
C GLY A 48 -3.29 8.40 3.91
N LYS A 49 -4.44 8.74 3.32
CA LYS A 49 -5.44 9.62 3.95
C LYS A 49 -6.13 8.92 5.12
N SER A 50 -6.80 9.68 5.98
CA SER A 50 -7.63 9.18 7.09
C SER A 50 -8.82 8.33 6.64
N GLY A 51 -9.26 8.48 5.38
CA GLY A 51 -10.40 7.75 4.84
C GLY A 51 -10.40 7.69 3.32
N TYR A 52 -11.04 6.64 2.81
CA TYR A 52 -11.19 6.36 1.39
C TYR A 52 -12.61 5.88 1.09
N PRO A 53 -13.13 6.11 -0.14
CA PRO A 53 -14.45 5.61 -0.53
C PRO A 53 -14.58 4.08 -0.50
N SER A 54 -13.46 3.36 -0.72
CA SER A 54 -13.37 1.90 -0.58
C SER A 54 -11.94 1.48 -0.27
N LEU A 55 -11.76 0.21 0.12
CA LEU A 55 -10.43 -0.38 0.30
C LEU A 55 -9.62 -0.36 -1.01
N ASP A 56 -10.25 -0.58 -2.17
CA ASP A 56 -9.56 -0.52 -3.46
C ASP A 56 -8.95 0.86 -3.71
N HIS A 57 -9.63 1.94 -3.32
CA HIS A 57 -9.08 3.29 -3.46
C HIS A 57 -7.88 3.51 -2.55
N ALA A 58 -7.87 2.92 -1.35
CA ALA A 58 -6.72 2.97 -0.44
C ALA A 58 -5.53 2.21 -1.02
N LEU A 59 -5.77 1.00 -1.53
CA LEU A 59 -4.76 0.16 -2.18
C LEU A 59 -4.21 0.80 -3.45
N LEU A 60 -5.05 1.39 -4.30
CA LEU A 60 -4.60 2.13 -5.50
C LEU A 60 -3.72 3.33 -5.14
N ALA A 61 -4.04 4.03 -4.06
CA ALA A 61 -3.21 5.15 -3.59
C ALA A 61 -1.83 4.66 -3.11
N MET A 62 -1.80 3.58 -2.34
CA MET A 62 -0.56 2.95 -1.88
C MET A 62 0.26 2.38 -3.03
N GLU A 63 -0.35 1.66 -3.97
CA GLU A 63 0.30 1.11 -5.16
C GLU A 63 1.03 2.20 -5.96
N LYS A 64 0.35 3.33 -6.16
CA LYS A 64 0.97 4.48 -6.85
C LYS A 64 2.15 5.05 -6.06
N ALA A 65 2.05 5.12 -4.74
CA ALA A 65 3.10 5.64 -3.88
C ALA A 65 4.32 4.72 -3.87
N LEU A 66 4.11 3.41 -3.70
CA LEU A 66 5.17 2.41 -3.64
C LEU A 66 5.86 2.21 -4.99
N LYS A 67 5.10 2.29 -6.09
CA LYS A 67 5.70 2.30 -7.43
C LYS A 67 6.66 3.47 -7.58
N LYS A 68 6.24 4.67 -7.17
CA LYS A 68 7.10 5.86 -7.22
C LYS A 68 8.32 5.70 -6.31
N TRP A 69 8.14 5.16 -5.11
CA TRP A 69 9.25 4.89 -4.19
C TRP A 69 10.26 3.92 -4.79
N GLY A 70 9.82 2.84 -5.44
CA GLY A 70 10.70 1.88 -6.10
C GLY A 70 11.48 2.49 -7.27
N GLU A 71 10.89 3.42 -8.02
CA GLU A 71 11.59 4.18 -9.07
C GLU A 71 12.68 5.11 -8.51
N GLU A 72 12.55 5.57 -7.26
CA GLU A 72 13.48 6.51 -6.61
C GLU A 72 14.56 5.82 -5.77
N ASN A 73 14.34 4.57 -5.33
CA ASN A 73 15.17 3.88 -4.33
C ASN A 73 15.67 2.49 -4.77
N GLY A 74 15.31 2.03 -5.98
CA GLY A 74 15.78 0.78 -6.59
C GLY A 74 17.07 0.91 -7.39
#